data_AF-A0A0F9AS35-F1
#
_entry.id   AF-A0A0F9AS35-F1
#
_cell.length_a   1.000
_cell.length_b   1.000
_cell.length_c   1.000
_cell.angle_alpha   90.00
_cell.angle_beta   90.00
_cell.angle_gamma   90.00
#
_symmetry.space_group_name_H-M   'P 1'
#
loop_
_entity.id
_entity.type
_entity.pdbx_description
1 polymer ?
#
loop_
_entity_poly.entity_id
_entity_poly.type
_entity_poly.pdbx_seq_one_letter_code
_entity_poly.pdbx_strand_id
1 'polypeptide(L)'
;MFYSSEPIFNGRAFTYQVTVEPAVLAVSLSTFRDHSKTGASASDALLTLYLQAAIKYGEQLTRRDFINRTYKTFRDFFPGTEVFNIDLLANSGNVGFEIRRSKLQSVNSVKYLKDNVLPSGSSDVLQDQGGKPIPSDQGSK
;
A
#
# COMPACT_ATOMS: atom_id res chain seq x y z
N MET A 1 -14.50 -6.29 -40.29
CA MET A 1 -13.64 -5.34 -39.55
C MET A 1 -14.28 -5.14 -38.19
N PHE A 2 -13.80 -5.84 -37.16
CA PHE A 2 -14.37 -5.78 -35.80
C PHE A 2 -13.44 -4.95 -34.93
N TYR A 3 -13.89 -3.78 -34.50
CA TYR A 3 -13.17 -3.00 -33.48
C TYR A 3 -13.45 -3.66 -32.13
N SER A 4 -12.46 -4.39 -31.61
CA SER A 4 -12.43 -4.77 -30.20
C SER A 4 -12.16 -3.50 -29.40
N SER A 5 -13.20 -2.90 -28.82
CA SER A 5 -13.07 -1.86 -27.82
C SER A 5 -12.72 -2.52 -26.49
N GLU A 6 -11.48 -2.98 -26.34
CA GLU A 6 -11.02 -3.30 -24.99
C GLU A 6 -11.02 -2.01 -24.18
N PRO A 7 -11.71 -1.97 -23.02
CA PRO A 7 -11.61 -0.83 -22.14
C PRO A 7 -10.13 -0.69 -21.77
N ILE A 8 -9.52 0.43 -22.17
CA ILE A 8 -8.21 0.82 -21.67
C ILE A 8 -8.39 1.05 -20.18
N PHE A 9 -8.20 -0.01 -19.39
CA PHE A 9 -7.98 0.12 -17.97
C PHE A 9 -6.66 0.86 -17.81
N ASN A 10 -6.72 2.19 -17.79
CA ASN A 10 -5.71 3.07 -17.20
C ASN A 10 -5.70 2.86 -15.67
N GLY A 11 -5.64 1.60 -15.24
CA GLY A 11 -5.48 1.21 -13.86
C GLY A 11 -4.07 1.55 -13.45
N ARG A 12 -3.85 2.79 -13.02
CA ARG A 12 -2.64 3.14 -12.28
C ARG A 12 -2.52 2.11 -11.16
N ALA A 13 -1.50 1.25 -11.23
CA ALA A 13 -1.34 0.15 -10.30
C ALA A 13 -1.16 0.74 -8.90
N PHE A 14 -2.19 0.60 -8.05
CA PHE A 14 -2.04 0.89 -6.64
C PHE A 14 -1.04 -0.12 -6.07
N THR A 15 0.20 0.32 -5.89
CA THR A 15 1.26 -0.55 -5.38
C THR A 15 1.19 -0.56 -3.87
N TYR A 16 0.39 -1.46 -3.32
CA TYR A 16 0.44 -1.79 -1.90
C TYR A 16 1.54 -2.81 -1.68
N GLN A 17 2.62 -2.39 -1.04
CA GLN A 17 3.70 -3.26 -0.62
C GLN A 17 3.53 -3.60 0.86
N VAL A 18 3.50 -4.89 1.20
CA VAL A 18 3.55 -5.33 2.59
C VAL A 18 4.94 -5.02 3.14
N THR A 19 5.01 -4.27 4.24
CA THR A 19 6.28 -3.97 4.94
C THR A 19 6.48 -4.83 6.17
N VAL A 20 5.40 -5.33 6.76
CA VAL A 20 5.41 -6.23 7.91
C VAL A 20 4.36 -7.31 7.67
N GLU A 21 4.84 -8.55 7.48
CA GLU A 21 3.96 -9.73 7.39
C GLU A 21 3.41 -10.10 8.77
N PRO A 22 2.22 -10.73 8.84
CA PRO A 22 1.69 -11.22 10.10
C PRO A 22 2.60 -12.29 10.71
N ALA A 23 2.91 -12.16 11.99
CA ALA A 23 3.70 -13.15 12.72
C ALA A 23 2.92 -14.45 13.00
N VAL A 24 1.61 -14.43 12.83
CA VAL A 24 0.70 -15.55 13.10
C VAL A 24 -0.22 -15.77 11.91
N LEU A 25 -0.72 -17.01 11.74
CA LEU A 25 -1.75 -17.34 10.76
C LEU A 25 -3.14 -17.03 11.32
N ALA A 26 -4.12 -16.86 10.42
CA ALA A 26 -5.48 -16.46 10.80
C ALA A 26 -6.19 -17.58 11.58
N VAL A 27 -5.74 -18.82 11.35
CA VAL A 27 -6.20 -20.04 11.99
C VAL A 27 -4.96 -20.82 12.41
N SER A 28 -4.99 -21.48 13.57
CA SER A 28 -3.88 -22.34 14.00
C SER A 28 -3.83 -23.63 13.19
N LEU A 29 -2.65 -24.27 13.14
CA LEU A 29 -2.52 -25.58 12.53
C LEU A 29 -3.35 -26.65 13.23
N SER A 30 -3.52 -26.57 14.55
CA SER A 30 -4.37 -27.50 15.30
C SER A 30 -5.82 -27.42 14.84
N THR A 31 -6.38 -26.20 14.78
CA THR A 31 -7.76 -26.00 14.29
C THR A 31 -7.92 -26.43 12.84
N PHE A 32 -6.93 -26.15 11.99
CA PHE A 32 -6.96 -26.60 10.60
C PHE A 32 -6.90 -28.14 10.46
N ARG A 33 -6.10 -28.80 11.29
CA ARG A 33 -5.98 -30.27 11.34
C ARG A 33 -7.28 -30.90 11.80
N ASP A 34 -7.85 -30.40 12.90
CA ASP A 34 -9.13 -30.86 13.44
C ASP A 34 -10.26 -30.69 12.41
N HIS A 35 -10.28 -29.55 11.70
CA HIS A 35 -11.27 -29.27 10.66
C HIS A 35 -11.10 -30.16 9.42
N SER A 36 -9.87 -30.34 8.95
CA SER A 36 -9.57 -31.17 7.77
C SER A 36 -9.66 -32.67 8.04
N LYS A 37 -9.78 -33.08 9.31
CA LYS A 37 -9.74 -34.47 9.76
C LYS A 37 -8.51 -35.21 9.24
N THR A 38 -7.41 -34.48 9.06
CA THR A 38 -6.14 -35.08 8.66
C THR A 38 -5.52 -35.76 9.87
N GLY A 39 -5.29 -37.07 9.77
CA GLY A 39 -4.70 -37.85 10.85
C GLY A 39 -3.34 -37.30 11.30
N ALA A 40 -2.87 -37.73 12.48
CA ALA A 40 -1.62 -37.25 13.08
C ALA A 40 -0.37 -37.49 12.21
N SER A 41 -0.45 -38.38 11.22
CA SER A 41 0.63 -38.66 10.26
C SER A 41 0.82 -37.60 9.18
N ALA A 42 -0.14 -36.68 9.00
CA ALA A 42 0.01 -35.61 8.01
C ALA A 42 1.10 -34.62 8.44
N SER A 43 2.03 -34.33 7.52
CA SER A 43 3.15 -33.41 7.75
C SER A 43 2.68 -31.98 8.03
N ASP A 44 3.15 -31.40 9.14
CA ASP A 44 2.87 -30.01 9.51
C ASP A 44 3.34 -29.01 8.44
N ALA A 45 4.43 -29.31 7.75
CA ALA A 45 4.96 -28.45 6.69
C ALA A 45 3.96 -28.35 5.52
N LEU A 46 3.36 -29.47 5.13
CA LEU A 46 2.39 -29.52 4.03
C LEU A 46 1.06 -28.86 4.43
N LEU A 47 0.58 -29.09 5.65
CA LEU A 47 -0.62 -28.43 6.17
C LEU A 47 -0.44 -26.91 6.27
N THR A 48 0.75 -26.46 6.68
CA THR A 48 1.10 -25.04 6.71
C THR A 48 1.04 -24.42 5.32
N LEU A 49 1.61 -25.09 4.32
CA LEU A 49 1.59 -24.63 2.94
C LEU A 49 0.15 -24.48 2.41
N TYR A 50 -0.70 -25.49 2.64
CA TYR A 50 -2.10 -25.44 2.21
C TYR A 50 -2.89 -24.36 2.93
N LEU A 51 -2.67 -24.20 4.24
CA LEU A 51 -3.33 -23.16 5.02
C LEU A 51 -2.92 -21.75 4.53
N GLN A 52 -1.64 -21.52 4.26
CA GLN A 52 -1.16 -20.26 3.68
C GLN A 52 -1.77 -20.00 2.30
N ALA A 53 -1.85 -21.02 1.44
CA ALA A 53 -2.46 -20.90 0.12
C ALA A 53 -3.96 -20.58 0.22
N ALA A 54 -4.68 -21.24 1.13
CA ALA A 54 -6.10 -21.01 1.37
C ALA A 54 -6.38 -19.60 1.91
N ILE A 55 -5.56 -19.12 2.85
CA ILE A 55 -5.63 -17.74 3.36
C ILE A 55 -5.42 -16.76 2.20
N LYS A 56 -4.33 -16.92 1.42
CA LYS A 56 -4.04 -16.04 0.28
C LYS A 56 -5.18 -16.01 -0.73
N TYR A 57 -5.77 -17.17 -1.03
CA TYR A 57 -6.91 -17.26 -1.93
C TYR A 57 -8.15 -16.56 -1.36
N GLY A 58 -8.47 -16.79 -0.08
CA GLY A 58 -9.58 -16.14 0.60
C GLY A 58 -9.43 -14.61 0.66
N GLU A 59 -8.22 -14.11 0.93
CA GLU A 59 -7.93 -12.68 0.95
C GLU A 59 -8.04 -12.06 -0.45
N GLN A 60 -7.58 -12.78 -1.49
CA GLN A 60 -7.76 -12.36 -2.88
C GLN A 60 -9.24 -12.29 -3.28
N LEU A 61 -10.03 -13.30 -2.90
CA LEU A 61 -11.45 -13.39 -3.23
C LEU A 61 -12.26 -12.30 -2.52
N THR A 62 -12.03 -12.12 -1.23
CA THR A 62 -12.76 -11.15 -0.41
C THR A 62 -12.24 -9.72 -0.55
N ARG A 63 -11.04 -9.55 -1.12
CA ARG A 63 -10.29 -8.28 -1.14
C ARG A 63 -10.09 -7.69 0.26
N ARG A 64 -9.99 -8.57 1.27
CA ARG A 64 -9.76 -8.22 2.68
C ARG A 64 -8.57 -8.98 3.21
N ASP A 65 -7.87 -8.40 4.18
CA ASP A 65 -6.88 -9.14 4.95
C ASP A 65 -7.58 -9.83 6.13
N PHE A 66 -7.23 -11.09 6.38
CA PHE A 66 -7.76 -11.82 7.54
C PHE A 66 -7.01 -11.50 8.82
N ILE A 67 -5.77 -11.00 8.69
CA ILE A 67 -4.92 -10.56 9.79
C ILE A 67 -4.35 -9.20 9.46
N ASN A 68 -4.12 -8.39 10.49
CA ASN A 68 -3.53 -7.08 10.34
C ASN A 68 -2.15 -7.17 9.67
N ARG A 69 -1.97 -6.40 8.60
CA ARG A 69 -0.71 -6.19 7.89
C ARG A 69 -0.36 -4.72 7.86
N THR A 70 0.92 -4.39 7.84
CA THR A 70 1.37 -3.03 7.56
C THR A 70 1.70 -2.90 6.09
N TYR A 71 1.10 -1.89 5.45
CA TYR A 71 1.31 -1.59 4.05
C TYR A 71 2.01 -0.26 3.88
N LYS A 72 2.85 -0.20 2.84
CA LYS A 72 3.33 1.04 2.24
C LYS A 72 2.72 1.16 0.86
N THR A 73 2.24 2.36 0.54
CA THR A 73 1.73 2.68 -0.80
C THR A 73 2.31 4.00 -1.23
N PHE A 74 2.48 4.16 -2.54
CA PHE A 74 2.99 5.37 -3.16
C PHE A 74 1.99 5.82 -4.21
N ARG A 75 1.87 7.13 -4.35
CA ARG A 75 1.02 7.72 -5.37
C ARG A 75 1.63 9.03 -5.83
N ASP A 76 1.78 9.15 -7.15
CA ASP A 76 2.37 10.33 -7.75
C ASP A 76 1.37 11.50 -7.87
N PHE A 77 0.08 11.20 -7.76
CA PHE A 77 -0.99 12.18 -7.94
C PHE A 77 -2.18 11.93 -7.00
N PHE A 78 -2.64 12.97 -6.30
CA PHE A 78 -3.90 12.93 -5.56
C PHE A 78 -5.06 13.09 -6.55
N PRO A 79 -6.13 12.27 -6.47
CA PRO A 79 -7.30 12.45 -7.32
C PRO A 79 -7.98 13.76 -6.95
N GLY A 80 -7.60 14.85 -7.62
CA GLY A 80 -8.14 16.19 -7.39
C GLY A 80 -7.42 17.24 -8.22
N THR A 81 -8.19 17.94 -9.06
CA THR A 81 -7.89 19.18 -9.80
C THR A 81 -7.27 19.14 -11.21
N GLU A 82 -6.98 17.98 -11.81
CA GLU A 82 -6.51 17.95 -13.22
C GLU A 82 -7.59 18.32 -14.26
N VAL A 83 -8.85 18.54 -13.84
CA VAL A 83 -9.86 19.19 -14.67
C VAL A 83 -10.23 20.54 -14.04
N PHE A 84 -9.69 21.59 -14.67
CA PHE A 84 -9.99 22.99 -14.50
C PHE A 84 -11.49 23.27 -14.31
N ASN A 85 -11.91 23.48 -13.05
CA ASN A 85 -12.98 24.40 -12.64
C ASN A 85 -13.17 24.24 -11.12
N ILE A 86 -12.79 25.27 -10.37
CA ILE A 86 -12.94 25.35 -8.91
C ILE A 86 -14.40 25.09 -8.48
N ASP A 87 -15.37 25.42 -9.33
CA ASP A 87 -16.80 25.26 -9.04
C ASP A 87 -17.32 23.82 -9.14
N LEU A 88 -16.63 22.91 -9.85
CA LEU A 88 -17.02 21.49 -9.93
C LEU A 88 -16.45 20.65 -8.78
N LEU A 89 -15.38 21.12 -8.12
CA LEU A 89 -14.77 20.46 -6.96
C LEU A 89 -15.67 20.47 -5.72
N ALA A 90 -16.54 21.48 -5.60
CA ALA A 90 -17.54 21.53 -4.54
C ALA A 90 -18.61 20.42 -4.67
N ASN A 91 -18.85 19.92 -5.90
CA ASN A 91 -19.89 18.93 -6.20
C ASN A 91 -19.33 17.53 -6.56
N SER A 92 -18.03 17.40 -6.85
CA SER A 92 -17.45 16.14 -7.33
C SER A 92 -17.18 15.10 -6.23
N GLY A 93 -17.38 15.42 -4.95
CA GLY A 93 -17.33 14.49 -3.81
C GLY A 93 -15.98 13.80 -3.54
N ASN A 94 -15.03 13.87 -4.47
CA ASN A 94 -13.72 13.24 -4.40
C ASN A 94 -12.66 14.25 -3.98
N VAL A 95 -12.63 14.53 -2.67
CA VAL A 95 -11.59 15.35 -2.01
C VAL A 95 -10.59 14.45 -1.27
N GLY A 96 -10.59 13.14 -1.55
CA GLY A 96 -9.95 12.14 -0.69
C GLY A 96 -9.12 11.09 -1.44
N PHE A 97 -8.10 10.60 -0.75
CA PHE A 97 -7.36 9.41 -1.15
C PHE A 97 -8.11 8.15 -0.69
N GLU A 98 -8.73 7.43 -1.62
CA GLU A 98 -9.35 6.14 -1.33
C GLU A 98 -8.28 5.05 -1.15
N ILE A 99 -8.22 4.47 0.05
CA ILE A 99 -7.44 3.26 0.33
C ILE A 99 -8.35 2.05 0.08
N ARG A 100 -8.06 1.30 -0.99
CA ARG A 100 -8.86 0.14 -1.43
C ARG A 100 -8.54 -1.14 -0.64
N ARG A 101 -8.30 -1.01 0.66
CA ARG A 101 -8.04 -2.13 1.58
C ARG A 101 -9.00 -2.03 2.76
N SER A 102 -9.54 -3.16 3.19
CA SER A 102 -10.47 -3.22 4.33
C SER A 102 -9.93 -4.18 5.40
N LYS A 103 -10.02 -3.86 6.70
CA LYS A 103 -10.39 -2.58 7.35
C LYS A 103 -9.11 -1.81 7.73
N LEU A 104 -8.99 -0.55 7.32
CA LEU A 104 -7.91 0.33 7.78
C LEU A 104 -8.04 0.55 9.29
N GLN A 105 -6.99 0.22 10.05
CA GLN A 105 -6.97 0.43 11.51
C GLN A 105 -6.33 1.75 11.87
N SER A 106 -5.18 2.05 11.28
CA SER A 106 -4.41 3.27 11.53
C SER A 106 -3.56 3.64 10.32
N VAL A 107 -3.15 4.91 10.27
CA VAL A 107 -2.15 5.43 9.34
C VAL A 107 -0.95 5.84 10.15
N ASN A 108 0.17 5.12 10.01
CA ASN A 108 1.36 5.38 10.81
C ASN A 108 2.09 6.67 10.39
N SER A 109 2.13 6.98 9.10
CA SER A 109 2.78 8.17 8.57
C SER A 109 2.28 8.53 7.17
N VAL A 110 2.22 9.82 6.87
CA VAL A 110 2.07 10.36 5.52
C VAL A 110 3.27 11.24 5.23
N LYS A 111 3.94 11.03 4.09
CA LYS A 111 5.11 11.80 3.68
C LYS A 111 4.91 12.30 2.26
N TYR A 112 5.16 13.60 2.06
CA TYR A 112 5.22 14.21 0.73
C TYR A 112 6.68 14.23 0.29
N LEU A 113 6.94 13.71 -0.91
CA LEU A 113 8.27 13.73 -1.53
C LEU A 113 8.21 14.78 -2.64
N LYS A 114 9.20 15.69 -2.68
CA LYS A 114 9.33 16.74 -3.69
C LYS A 114 10.57 16.42 -4.55
N ASP A 115 10.46 16.61 -5.87
CA ASP A 115 11.54 16.61 -6.87
C ASP A 115 12.49 15.39 -6.88
N ASN A 116 12.30 14.40 -7.77
CA ASN A 116 13.23 13.27 -8.01
C ASN A 116 13.69 12.45 -6.77
N VAL A 117 13.10 12.64 -5.58
CA VAL A 117 13.39 11.87 -4.36
C VAL A 117 12.51 10.60 -4.30
N LEU A 118 12.45 9.82 -5.37
CA LEU A 118 12.20 8.39 -5.21
C LEU A 118 13.60 7.78 -5.06
N PRO A 119 14.02 7.34 -3.86
CA PRO A 119 15.30 6.68 -3.73
C PRO A 119 15.22 5.41 -4.57
N SER A 120 15.87 5.44 -5.74
CA SER A 120 16.10 4.27 -6.56
C SER A 120 17.06 3.38 -5.77
N GLY A 121 16.51 2.56 -4.89
CA GLY A 121 17.19 1.41 -4.30
C GLY A 121 18.50 1.66 -3.53
N SER A 122 18.72 2.81 -2.91
CA SER A 122 19.87 3.00 -2.03
C SER A 122 19.47 3.69 -0.73
N SER A 123 19.87 3.03 0.37
CA SER A 123 19.87 3.57 1.72
C SER A 123 20.71 4.85 1.72
N ASP A 124 20.12 6.00 2.04
CA ASP A 124 20.82 6.98 2.85
C ASP A 124 19.92 8.08 3.42
N VAL A 125 20.41 8.56 4.56
CA VAL A 125 19.79 9.38 5.59
C VAL A 125 19.41 10.78 5.06
N LEU A 126 18.18 11.23 5.32
CA LEU A 126 17.78 12.62 5.09
C LEU A 126 18.22 13.48 6.28
N GLN A 127 19.25 14.32 6.05
CA GLN A 127 19.65 15.38 6.97
C GLN A 127 18.67 16.56 6.94
N ASP A 128 18.46 17.15 8.12
CA ASP A 128 17.62 18.31 8.42
C ASP A 128 18.10 19.57 7.68
N GLN A 129 17.22 20.24 6.94
CA GLN A 129 17.54 21.47 6.19
C GLN A 129 17.48 22.73 7.08
N GLY A 130 18.21 22.71 8.18
CA GLY A 130 18.40 23.87 9.07
C GLY A 130 19.50 24.83 8.61
N GLY A 131 19.52 25.21 7.33
CA GLY A 131 20.53 26.14 6.78
C GLY A 131 20.09 27.61 6.86
N LYS A 132 20.38 28.29 7.98
CA LYS A 132 20.17 29.74 8.15
C LYS A 132 21.14 30.52 7.22
N PRO A 133 20.68 31.50 6.43
CA PRO A 133 21.58 32.24 5.54
C PRO A 133 22.53 33.17 6.31
N ILE A 134 23.81 33.17 5.93
CA ILE A 134 24.86 34.08 6.41
C ILE A 134 24.78 35.37 5.56
N PRO A 135 24.60 36.56 6.14
CA PRO A 135 24.71 37.80 5.39
C PRO A 135 26.19 38.15 5.19
N SER A 136 26.64 38.21 3.94
CA SER A 136 27.92 38.79 3.57
C SER A 136 27.70 39.97 2.63
N ASP A 137 27.71 41.19 3.18
CA ASP A 137 28.48 42.25 2.54
C ASP A 137 28.79 43.35 3.57
N GLN A 138 30.05 43.44 3.96
CA GLN A 138 30.64 44.63 4.54
C GLN A 138 31.48 45.27 3.44
N GLY A 139 31.19 46.53 3.17
CA GLY A 139 31.57 47.18 1.94
C GLY A 139 33.06 47.47 1.75
N SER A 140 33.34 48.14 0.65
CA SER A 140 34.52 49.01 0.53
C SER A 140 34.12 50.28 -0.19
N LYS A 141 34.56 51.39 0.42
CA LYS A 141 34.46 52.76 -0.06
C LYS A 141 35.43 53.01 -1.21
#